data_AF-A0A6B3EV47-F1
#
_entry.id   AF-A0A6B3EV47-F1
#
_cell.length_a   1.000
_cell.length_b   1.000
_cell.length_c   1.000
_cell.angle_alpha   90.00
_cell.angle_beta   90.00
_cell.angle_gamma   90.00
#
_symmetry.space_group_name_H-M   'P 1'
#
loop_
_entity.id
_entity.type
_entity.pdbx_description
1 polymer ?
#
loop_
_entity_poly.entity_id
_entity_poly.type
_entity_poly.pdbx_seq_one_letter_code
_entity_poly.pdbx_strand_id
1 'polypeptide(L)' 'SYLSLLRVDGAFVNVGAPEEPNSLNMFSLIAGRKTLAGSSIGGIPETQEMLDFCAEHHLGADIEVIRADQINEA' A
#
# COMPACT_ATOMS: atom_id res chain seq x y z
N SER A 1 -10.91 13.21 -2.97
CA SER A 1 -9.92 12.19 -3.38
C SER A 1 -8.61 12.52 -2.69
N TYR A 2 -7.90 11.51 -2.17
CA TYR A 2 -6.58 11.67 -1.53
C TYR A 2 -5.54 12.34 -2.44
N LEU A 3 -5.76 12.34 -3.76
CA LEU A 3 -4.91 13.03 -4.72
C LEU A 3 -4.75 14.52 -4.45
N SER A 4 -5.72 15.21 -3.83
CA SER A 4 -5.57 16.63 -3.49
C SER A 4 -4.55 16.89 -2.37
N LEU A 5 -4.21 15.88 -1.58
CA LEU A 5 -3.21 15.96 -0.51
C LEU A 5 -1.78 15.87 -1.04
N LEU A 6 -1.61 15.41 -2.28
CA LEU A 6 -0.29 15.32 -2.91
C LEU A 6 0.22 16.71 -3.30
N ARG A 7 1.49 16.95 -2.98
CA ARG A 7 2.27 18.05 -3.57
C ARG A 7 2.38 17.89 -5.09
N VAL A 8 2.83 18.95 -5.76
CA VAL A 8 3.19 18.89 -7.18
C VAL A 8 4.24 17.79 -7.41
N ASP A 9 4.07 17.01 -8.47
CA ASP A 9 4.89 15.83 -8.80
C ASP A 9 4.81 14.67 -7.77
N GLY A 10 3.80 14.69 -6.88
CA GLY A 10 3.56 13.60 -5.92
C GLY A 10 3.00 12.33 -6.55
N ALA A 11 3.28 11.18 -5.91
CA ALA A 11 2.78 9.88 -6.32
C ALA A 11 1.76 9.33 -5.32
N PHE A 12 0.65 8.80 -5.82
CA PHE A 12 -0.28 7.95 -5.09
C PHE A 12 -0.08 6.51 -5.56
N VAL A 13 0.38 5.63 -4.66
CA VAL A 13 0.58 4.21 -4.94
C VAL A 13 -0.55 3.42 -4.28
N ASN A 14 -1.46 2.89 -5.09
CA ASN A 14 -2.56 2.08 -4.61
C ASN A 14 -2.14 0.62 -4.49
N VAL A 15 -2.17 0.09 -3.26
CA VAL A 15 -1.95 -1.34 -2.97
C VAL A 15 -3.23 -2.08 -2.61
N GLY A 16 -4.37 -1.38 -2.54
CA GLY A 16 -5.68 -1.98 -2.27
C GLY A 16 -6.39 -2.49 -3.53
N ALA A 17 -7.21 -3.52 -3.38
CA ALA A 17 -8.03 -4.10 -4.45
C ALA A 17 -9.52 -4.08 -4.06
N PRO A 18 -10.21 -2.93 -4.17
CA PRO A 18 -11.64 -2.85 -3.91
C PRO A 18 -12.45 -3.63 -4.95
N GLU A 19 -13.59 -4.18 -4.54
CA GLU A 19 -14.50 -4.93 -5.42
C GLU A 19 -15.08 -4.04 -6.54
N GLU A 20 -15.38 -2.79 -6.20
CA GLU A 20 -15.93 -1.81 -7.14
C GLU A 20 -14.82 -1.00 -7.85
N PRO A 21 -15.00 -0.66 -9.14
CA PRO A 21 -14.03 0.16 -9.87
C PRO A 21 -13.85 1.56 -9.26
N ASN A 22 -12.59 1.98 -9.14
CA ASN A 22 -12.27 3.34 -8.71
C ASN A 22 -12.60 4.36 -9.81
N SER A 23 -13.45 5.35 -9.51
CA SER A 23 -13.67 6.49 -10.39
C SER A 23 -12.63 7.60 -10.15
N LEU A 24 -12.11 8.18 -11.23
CA LEU A 24 -11.03 9.16 -11.17
C LEU A 24 -11.35 10.41 -12.00
N ASN A 25 -11.29 11.58 -11.37
CA ASN A 25 -11.30 12.85 -12.09
C ASN A 25 -9.90 13.17 -12.62
N MET A 26 -9.72 13.15 -13.94
CA MET A 26 -8.41 13.35 -14.58
C MET A 26 -7.77 14.72 -14.27
N PHE A 27 -8.56 15.77 -14.05
CA PHE A 27 -8.01 17.08 -13.66
C PHE A 27 -7.29 17.03 -12.31
N SER A 28 -7.66 16.09 -11.43
CA SER A 28 -6.99 15.92 -10.15
C SER A 28 -5.53 15.46 -10.30
N LEU A 29 -5.17 14.81 -11.41
CA LEU A 29 -3.79 14.46 -11.76
C LEU A 29 -3.09 15.60 -12.53
N ILE A 30 -3.76 16.15 -13.55
CA ILE A 30 -3.20 17.18 -14.45
C ILE A 30 -2.76 18.42 -13.66
N ALA A 31 -3.62 18.92 -12.77
CA ALA A 31 -3.40 20.18 -12.07
C ALA A 31 -2.17 20.21 -11.14
N GLY A 32 -1.53 19.06 -10.89
CA GLY A 32 -0.30 18.98 -10.09
C GLY A 32 0.74 18.01 -10.63
N ARG A 33 0.65 17.59 -11.90
CA ARG A 33 1.55 16.59 -12.51
C ARG A 33 1.71 15.33 -11.65
N LYS A 34 0.61 14.84 -11.11
CA LYS A 34 0.63 13.74 -10.13
C LYS A 34 0.68 12.39 -10.83
N THR A 35 1.32 11.43 -10.16
CA THR A 35 1.40 10.04 -10.60
C THR A 35 0.40 9.18 -9.85
N LEU A 36 -0.31 8.32 -10.56
CA LEU A 36 -1.08 7.22 -10.00
C LEU A 36 -0.39 5.91 -10.41
N ALA A 37 -0.03 5.08 -9.45
CA ALA A 37 0.63 3.78 -9.67
C ALA A 37 -0.03 2.69 -8.81
N GLY A 38 0.24 1.43 -9.15
CA GLY A 38 -0.16 0.27 -8.37
C GLY A 38 1.04 -0.62 -8.05
N SER A 39 0.94 -1.37 -6.95
CA SER A 39 1.87 -2.43 -6.57
C SER A 39 1.11 -3.51 -5.80
N SER A 40 1.57 -4.76 -5.85
CA SER A 40 0.92 -5.90 -5.20
C SER A 40 1.83 -6.57 -4.18
N ILE A 41 3.06 -6.90 -4.59
CA ILE A 41 4.08 -7.49 -3.72
C ILE A 41 5.48 -7.15 -4.25
N GLY A 42 6.49 -7.24 -3.39
CA GLY A 42 7.90 -7.15 -3.76
C GLY A 42 8.49 -8.48 -4.22
N GLY A 43 9.62 -8.43 -4.91
CA GLY A 43 10.40 -9.63 -5.26
C GLY A 43 11.06 -10.28 -4.05
N ILE A 44 11.61 -11.49 -4.22
CA ILE A 44 12.34 -12.19 -3.16
C ILE A 44 13.51 -11.34 -2.59
N PRO A 45 14.38 -10.73 -3.42
CA PRO A 45 15.47 -9.89 -2.90
C PRO A 45 14.97 -8.67 -2.12
N GLU A 46 13.97 -7.96 -2.66
CA GLU A 46 13.37 -6.79 -2.01
C GLU A 46 12.68 -7.17 -0.68
N THR A 47 12.08 -8.35 -0.61
CA THR A 47 11.50 -8.87 0.63
C THR A 47 12.57 -9.13 1.68
N GLN A 48 13.74 -9.64 1.28
CA GLN A 48 14.87 -9.81 2.20
C GLN A 48 15.35 -8.45 2.73
N GLU A 49 15.54 -7.46 1.86
CA GLU A 49 15.92 -6.11 2.25
C GLU A 49 14.90 -5.47 3.21
N MET A 50 13.60 -5.69 2.96
CA MET A 50 12.51 -5.23 3.84
C MET A 50 12.57 -5.88 5.23
N LEU A 51 12.80 -7.20 5.30
CA LEU A 51 12.91 -7.92 6.57
C LEU A 51 14.13 -7.47 7.37
N ASP A 52 15.28 -7.29 6.71
CA ASP A 52 16.51 -6.81 7.34
C ASP A 52 16.32 -5.39 7.92
N PHE A 53 15.69 -4.50 7.15
CA PHE A 53 15.34 -3.14 7.60
C PHE A 53 14.38 -3.16 8.80
N CYS A 54 13.36 -4.03 8.78
CA CYS A 54 12.43 -4.15 9.90
C CYS A 54 13.12 -4.65 11.17
N ALA A 55 14.04 -5.61 11.05
CA ALA A 55 14.82 -6.12 12.17
C ALA A 55 15.74 -5.03 12.76
N GLU A 56 16.45 -4.26 11.92
CA GLU A 56 17.32 -3.17 12.36
C GLU A 56 16.55 -2.07 13.12
N HIS A 57 15.37 -1.71 12.62
CA HIS A 57 14.56 -0.63 13.18
C HIS A 57 13.50 -1.08 14.18
N HIS A 58 13.49 -2.35 14.56
CA HIS A 58 12.52 -2.94 15.49
C HIS A 58 11.06 -2.70 15.05
N LEU A 59 10.80 -2.83 13.74
CA LEU A 59 9.48 -2.74 13.15
C LEU A 59 8.80 -4.12 13.16
N GLY A 60 7.60 -4.19 13.72
CA GLY A 60 6.77 -5.37 13.73
C GLY A 60 5.30 -5.00 13.51
N ALA A 61 4.49 -6.00 13.17
CA ALA A 61 3.04 -5.84 13.12
C ALA A 61 2.43 -5.94 14.52
N ASP A 62 1.33 -5.23 14.74
CA ASP A 62 0.39 -5.58 15.81
C ASP A 62 -0.32 -6.88 15.40
N ILE A 63 -0.24 -7.90 16.25
CA ILE A 63 -0.74 -9.24 15.93
C ILE A 63 -1.88 -9.68 16.85
N GLU A 64 -2.79 -10.44 16.29
CA GLU A 64 -3.72 -11.31 17.01
C GLU A 64 -3.34 -12.76 16.71
N VAL A 65 -3.00 -13.51 17.77
CA VAL A 65 -2.62 -14.91 17.62
C VAL A 65 -3.85 -15.79 17.79
N ILE A 66 -4.23 -16.49 16.72
CA ILE A 66 -5.30 -17.48 16.71
C ILE A 66 -4.73 -18.89 16.57
N ARG A 67 -5.48 -19.90 17.02
CA ARG A 67 -5.18 -21.29 16.67
C ARG A 67 -5.70 -21.63 15.27
N ALA A 68 -5.12 -22.64 14.65
CA ALA A 68 -5.50 -23.06 13.30
C ALA A 68 -6.98 -23.50 13.18
N ASP A 69 -7.59 -24.01 14.26
CA ASP A 69 -9.01 -24.38 14.32
C ASP A 69 -9.96 -23.18 14.38
N GLN A 70 -9.45 -21.95 14.56
CA GLN A 70 -10.24 -20.71 14.68
C GLN A 70 -10.23 -19.87 13.38
N ILE A 71 -9.70 -20.41 12.26
CA ILE A 71 -9.43 -19.63 11.04
C ILE A 71 -10.69 -19.08 10.37
N ASN A 72 -11.85 -19.72 10.57
CA ASN A 72 -13.11 -19.29 9.94
C ASN A 72 -13.84 -18.21 10.76
N GLU A 73 -13.53 -18.10 12.05
CA GLU A 73 -14.09 -17.10 12.95
C GLU A 73 -13.25 -15.82 13.02
N ALA A 74 -12.01 -15.87 12.53
CA ALA A 74 -11.06 -14.76 12.47
C ALA A 74 -11.37 -13.75 11.36
#